data_AF-A0A8B3RTM2-F1
#
_entry.id   AF-A0A8B3RTM2-F1
#
_cell.length_a   1.000
_cell.length_b   1.000
_cell.length_c   1.000
_cell.angle_alpha   90.00
_cell.angle_beta   90.00
_cell.angle_gamma   90.00
#
_symmetry.space_group_name_H-M   'P 1'
#
loop_
_entity.id
_entity.type
_entity.pdbx_description
1 polymer ?
#
loop_
_entity_poly.entity_id
_entity_poly.type
_entity_poly.pdbx_seq_one_letter_code
_entity_poly.pdbx_strand_id
1 'polypeptide(L)'
;MFAMNMVDRAETICRLCLLNRYDSVGVLTRSIFEVYLYLLYILQKDTDRRGKAFFYHSRLNNITCMIDFEKNNSGEPSQYSLEEISAEVSGAESLNDMKAHYEKLFINLFKYKPKDWRHKHWYNLDQRKKTSIPKLMKRLEIDHSLYSEVYKLYSMDVHGAGLLNYTAALVGKNSGLNLATMDNLAKIVVRNSLDAILKYFS
;
A
#
# COMPACT_ATOMS: atom_id res chain seq x y z
N MET A 1 -3.49 -15.65 3.26
CA MET A 1 -3.98 -14.71 2.22
C MET A 1 -3.01 -13.54 1.97
N PHE A 2 -2.58 -12.79 2.99
CA PHE A 2 -1.66 -11.64 2.83
C PHE A 2 -0.24 -12.04 2.37
N ALA A 3 0.33 -13.09 2.97
CA ALA A 3 1.63 -13.64 2.57
C ALA A 3 1.61 -14.21 1.14
N MET A 4 0.54 -14.91 0.75
CA MET A 4 0.38 -15.42 -0.62
C MET A 4 0.33 -14.28 -1.64
N ASN A 5 -0.44 -13.21 -1.39
CA ASN A 5 -0.49 -12.07 -2.31
C ASN A 5 0.88 -11.38 -2.49
N MET A 6 1.72 -11.36 -1.45
CA MET A 6 3.08 -10.81 -1.54
C MET A 6 4.06 -11.74 -2.27
N VAL A 7 3.98 -13.06 -2.05
CA VAL A 7 4.77 -14.05 -2.80
C VAL A 7 4.38 -14.01 -4.28
N ASP A 8 3.09 -13.97 -4.60
CA ASP A 8 2.60 -13.84 -5.98
C ASP A 8 3.10 -12.55 -6.65
N ARG A 9 3.08 -11.43 -5.92
CA ARG A 9 3.63 -10.15 -6.41
C ARG A 9 5.14 -10.22 -6.60
N ALA A 10 5.87 -10.82 -5.67
CA ALA A 10 7.31 -11.01 -5.77
C ALA A 10 7.68 -11.88 -6.98
N GLU A 11 6.98 -12.99 -7.17
CA GLU A 11 7.13 -13.87 -8.34
C GLU A 11 6.80 -13.12 -9.63
N THR A 12 5.72 -12.34 -9.64
CA THR A 12 5.33 -11.49 -10.78
C THR A 12 6.44 -10.48 -11.11
N ILE A 13 7.03 -9.82 -10.13
CA ILE A 13 8.17 -8.91 -10.35
C ILE A 13 9.35 -9.65 -10.97
N CYS A 14 9.74 -10.80 -10.42
CA CYS A 14 10.84 -11.60 -10.97
C CYS A 14 10.57 -12.01 -12.42
N ARG A 15 9.35 -12.47 -12.73
CA ARG A 15 8.93 -12.80 -14.10
C ARG A 15 8.97 -11.59 -15.03
N LEU A 16 8.51 -10.43 -14.58
CA LEU A 16 8.54 -9.19 -15.37
C LEU A 16 9.98 -8.70 -15.63
N CYS A 17 10.89 -8.81 -14.65
CA CYS A 17 12.31 -8.55 -14.87
C CYS A 17 12.90 -9.47 -15.95
N LEU A 18 12.61 -10.78 -15.88
CA LEU A 18 13.06 -11.75 -16.89
C LEU A 18 12.51 -11.45 -18.28
N LEU A 19 11.30 -10.90 -18.36
CA LEU A 19 10.65 -10.49 -19.61
C LEU A 19 11.00 -9.06 -20.05
N ASN A 20 11.91 -8.37 -19.34
CA ASN A 20 12.28 -6.98 -19.57
C ASN A 20 11.10 -5.98 -19.57
N ARG A 21 10.06 -6.23 -18.77
CA ARG A 21 8.85 -5.40 -18.65
C ARG A 21 8.92 -4.43 -17.47
N TYR A 22 9.86 -3.49 -17.54
CA TYR A 22 10.28 -2.69 -16.38
C TYR A 22 9.28 -1.62 -15.92
N ASP A 23 8.41 -1.11 -16.79
CA ASP A 23 7.34 -0.16 -16.40
C ASP A 23 6.43 -0.74 -15.29
N SER A 24 6.12 -2.03 -15.39
CA SER A 24 5.34 -2.75 -14.38
C SER A 24 6.17 -3.12 -13.14
N VAL A 25 7.49 -3.30 -13.29
CA VAL A 25 8.40 -3.62 -12.19
C VAL A 25 8.46 -2.49 -11.17
N GLY A 26 8.54 -1.23 -11.61
CA GLY A 26 8.63 -0.09 -10.69
C GLY A 26 7.39 0.07 -9.79
N VAL A 27 6.19 0.00 -10.40
CA VAL A 27 4.92 0.08 -9.69
C VAL A 27 4.78 -1.04 -8.65
N LEU A 28 5.08 -2.27 -9.06
CA LEU A 28 4.98 -3.43 -8.17
C LEU A 28 6.03 -3.39 -7.06
N THR A 29 7.27 -3.00 -7.37
CA THR A 29 8.36 -2.86 -6.38
C THR A 29 8.00 -1.84 -5.31
N ARG A 30 7.45 -0.68 -5.69
CA ARG A 30 6.96 0.31 -4.74
C ARG A 30 5.84 -0.25 -3.86
N SER A 31 4.89 -0.97 -4.46
CA SER A 31 3.78 -1.56 -3.71
C SER A 31 4.28 -2.58 -2.68
N ILE A 32 5.20 -3.47 -3.04
CA ILE A 32 5.80 -4.43 -2.10
C ILE A 32 6.58 -3.69 -1.02
N PHE A 33 7.35 -2.66 -1.37
CA PHE A 33 8.11 -1.87 -0.42
C PHE A 33 7.21 -1.19 0.62
N GLU A 34 6.11 -0.57 0.19
CA GLU A 34 5.14 0.03 1.12
C GLU A 34 4.54 -1.02 2.06
N VAL A 35 4.21 -2.21 1.55
CA VAL A 35 3.72 -3.30 2.40
C VAL A 35 4.77 -3.74 3.42
N TYR A 36 6.04 -3.83 3.03
CA TYR A 36 7.14 -4.10 3.96
C TYR A 36 7.24 -3.06 5.09
N LEU A 37 7.18 -1.77 4.75
CA LEU A 37 7.17 -0.69 5.74
C LEU A 37 5.99 -0.83 6.71
N TYR A 38 4.83 -1.19 6.18
CA TYR A 38 3.61 -1.36 6.97
C TYR A 38 3.69 -2.56 7.92
N LEU A 39 4.24 -3.69 7.46
CA LEU A 39 4.47 -4.87 8.29
C LEU A 39 5.46 -4.58 9.41
N LEU A 40 6.60 -3.95 9.11
CA LEU A 40 7.56 -3.54 10.14
C LEU A 40 6.93 -2.60 11.17
N TYR A 41 6.13 -1.64 10.72
CA TYR A 41 5.40 -0.77 11.62
C TYR A 41 4.42 -1.55 12.50
N ILE A 42 3.62 -2.46 11.94
CA ILE A 42 2.68 -3.27 12.71
C ILE A 42 3.41 -4.14 13.75
N LEU A 43 4.54 -4.75 13.38
CA LEU A 43 5.29 -5.65 14.25
C LEU A 43 6.10 -4.97 15.34
N GLN A 44 6.55 -3.73 15.13
CA GLN A 44 7.47 -3.06 16.05
C GLN A 44 6.92 -2.92 17.48
N LYS A 45 5.61 -2.67 17.64
CA LYS A 45 4.89 -2.63 18.92
C LYS A 45 3.40 -2.43 18.71
N ASP A 46 2.59 -2.79 19.71
CA ASP A 46 1.13 -2.55 19.70
C ASP A 46 0.46 -3.15 18.45
N THR A 47 0.85 -4.38 18.15
CA THR A 47 0.55 -5.08 16.90
C THR A 47 -0.95 -5.20 16.63
N ASP A 48 -1.74 -5.51 17.65
CA ASP A 48 -3.20 -5.57 17.51
C ASP A 48 -3.80 -4.22 17.10
N ARG A 49 -3.45 -3.13 17.80
CA ARG A 49 -3.97 -1.78 17.49
C ARG A 49 -3.52 -1.31 16.11
N ARG A 50 -2.26 -1.54 15.74
CA ARG A 50 -1.71 -1.17 14.43
C ARG A 50 -2.29 -2.01 13.30
N GLY A 51 -2.48 -3.31 13.51
CA GLY A 51 -3.16 -4.22 12.59
C GLY A 51 -4.61 -3.80 12.35
N LYS A 52 -5.36 -3.50 13.41
CA LYS A 52 -6.72 -2.94 13.32
C LYS A 52 -6.76 -1.63 12.56
N ALA A 53 -5.81 -0.72 12.79
CA ALA A 53 -5.74 0.55 12.07
C ALA A 53 -5.53 0.35 10.56
N PHE A 54 -4.63 -0.55 10.17
CA PHE A 54 -4.43 -0.91 8.77
C PHE A 54 -5.70 -1.51 8.16
N PHE A 55 -6.32 -2.48 8.86
CA PHE A 55 -7.53 -3.15 8.39
C PHE A 55 -8.69 -2.18 8.20
N TYR A 56 -9.02 -1.36 9.21
CA TYR A 56 -10.12 -0.40 9.10
C TYR A 56 -9.87 0.64 8.02
N HIS A 57 -8.64 1.15 7.88
CA HIS A 57 -8.29 2.05 6.79
C HIS A 57 -8.45 1.39 5.41
N SER A 58 -8.05 0.12 5.26
CA SER A 58 -8.22 -0.62 4.00
C SER A 58 -9.69 -0.86 3.68
N ARG A 59 -10.52 -1.21 4.68
CA ARG A 59 -11.98 -1.36 4.48
C ARG A 59 -12.63 -0.03 4.12
N LEU A 60 -12.26 1.07 4.79
CA LEU A 60 -12.78 2.41 4.48
C LEU A 60 -12.48 2.84 3.03
N ASN A 61 -11.28 2.56 2.53
CA ASN A 61 -10.95 2.81 1.13
C ASN A 61 -11.83 1.98 0.18
N ASN A 62 -11.98 0.68 0.44
CA ASN A 62 -12.80 -0.21 -0.39
C ASN A 62 -14.27 0.24 -0.42
N ILE A 63 -14.87 0.46 0.76
CA ILE A 63 -16.27 0.90 0.89
C ILE A 63 -16.47 2.26 0.20
N THR A 64 -15.54 3.20 0.38
CA THR A 64 -15.62 4.51 -0.31
C THR A 64 -15.59 4.35 -1.83
N CYS A 65 -14.69 3.52 -2.37
CA CYS A 65 -14.65 3.25 -3.80
C CYS A 65 -15.95 2.62 -4.32
N MET A 66 -16.58 1.73 -3.55
CA MET A 66 -17.85 1.12 -3.93
C MET A 66 -19.00 2.11 -3.90
N ILE A 67 -19.09 2.95 -2.87
CA ILE A 67 -20.08 4.05 -2.80
C ILE A 67 -19.92 4.99 -4.00
N ASP A 68 -18.68 5.38 -4.32
CA ASP A 68 -18.40 6.25 -5.47
C ASP A 68 -18.75 5.55 -6.79
N PHE A 69 -18.51 4.25 -6.91
CA PHE A 69 -18.88 3.46 -8.08
C PHE A 69 -20.40 3.38 -8.26
N GLU A 70 -21.16 3.03 -7.22
CA GLU A 70 -22.63 2.97 -7.25
C GLU A 70 -23.25 4.32 -7.61
N LYS A 71 -22.70 5.41 -7.05
CA LYS A 71 -23.15 6.76 -7.37
C LYS A 71 -22.97 7.11 -8.85
N ASN A 72 -21.89 6.66 -9.46
CA ASN A 72 -21.57 6.93 -10.87
C ASN A 72 -22.26 5.93 -11.83
N ASN A 73 -22.82 4.83 -11.33
CA ASN A 73 -23.44 3.77 -12.10
C ASN A 73 -24.81 3.39 -11.52
N SER A 74 -25.66 4.38 -11.25
CA SER A 74 -26.94 4.22 -10.52
C SER A 74 -27.99 3.32 -11.20
N GLY A 75 -27.73 2.84 -12.43
CA GLY A 75 -28.55 1.83 -13.11
C GLY A 75 -28.07 0.40 -12.92
N GLU A 76 -26.88 0.20 -12.34
CA GLU A 76 -26.31 -1.12 -12.06
C GLU A 76 -26.69 -1.59 -10.65
N PRO A 77 -26.89 -2.89 -10.44
CA PRO A 77 -27.12 -3.44 -9.11
C PRO A 77 -25.90 -3.20 -8.20
N SER A 78 -26.17 -2.99 -6.91
CA SER A 78 -25.12 -2.88 -5.90
C SER A 78 -24.21 -4.11 -5.95
N GLN A 79 -22.91 -3.87 -5.78
CA GLN A 79 -21.92 -4.94 -5.71
C GLN A 79 -21.94 -5.69 -4.37
N TYR A 80 -22.68 -5.17 -3.37
CA TYR A 80 -22.86 -5.79 -2.07
C TYR A 80 -24.34 -6.05 -1.83
N SER A 81 -24.67 -7.29 -1.46
CA SER A 81 -26.01 -7.62 -1.01
C SER A 81 -26.26 -7.09 0.42
N LEU A 82 -27.53 -6.90 0.78
CA LEU A 82 -27.89 -6.50 2.14
C LEU A 82 -27.45 -7.55 3.18
N GLU A 83 -27.49 -8.82 2.81
CA GLU A 83 -27.01 -9.94 3.63
C GLU A 83 -25.50 -9.84 3.87
N GLU A 84 -24.71 -9.53 2.85
CA GLU A 84 -23.26 -9.34 2.98
C GLU A 84 -22.92 -8.16 3.91
N ILE A 85 -23.64 -7.04 3.74
CA ILE A 85 -23.50 -5.84 4.57
C ILE A 85 -23.83 -6.16 6.04
N SER A 86 -24.98 -6.81 6.28
CA SER A 86 -25.46 -7.14 7.62
C SER A 86 -24.59 -8.19 8.31
N ALA A 87 -24.02 -9.13 7.55
CA ALA A 87 -23.11 -10.15 8.07
C ALA A 87 -21.78 -9.53 8.55
N GLU A 88 -21.27 -8.51 7.87
CA GLU A 88 -20.05 -7.81 8.26
C GLU A 88 -20.28 -6.81 9.40
N VAL A 89 -21.36 -6.02 9.31
CA VAL A 89 -21.73 -5.02 10.32
C VAL A 89 -23.19 -5.26 10.71
N SER A 90 -23.40 -5.89 11.86
CA SER A 90 -24.73 -6.18 12.39
C SER A 90 -25.61 -4.92 12.43
N GLY A 91 -26.74 -4.96 11.73
CA GLY A 91 -27.70 -3.86 11.66
C GLY A 91 -27.35 -2.75 10.67
N ALA A 92 -26.32 -2.92 9.83
CA ALA A 92 -26.07 -2.02 8.71
C ALA A 92 -27.05 -2.32 7.56
N GLU A 93 -27.66 -1.27 7.01
CA GLU A 93 -28.60 -1.39 5.88
C GLU A 93 -27.99 -0.89 4.56
N SER A 94 -26.79 -0.32 4.63
CA SER A 94 -26.11 0.26 3.48
C SER A 94 -24.59 0.28 3.64
N LEU A 95 -23.89 0.47 2.52
CA LEU A 95 -22.45 0.76 2.52
C LEU A 95 -22.11 2.02 3.32
N ASN A 96 -23.02 3.00 3.42
CA ASN A 96 -22.83 4.19 4.25
C ASN A 96 -22.83 3.87 5.75
N ASP A 97 -23.65 2.92 6.19
CA ASP A 97 -23.65 2.46 7.58
C ASP A 97 -22.35 1.72 7.92
N MET A 98 -21.90 0.85 7.01
CA MET A 98 -20.58 0.20 7.14
C MET A 98 -19.46 1.24 7.22
N LYS A 99 -19.48 2.24 6.33
CA LYS A 99 -18.51 3.33 6.34
C LYS A 99 -18.52 4.06 7.69
N ALA A 100 -19.69 4.44 8.20
CA ALA A 100 -19.82 5.12 9.47
C ALA A 100 -19.30 4.28 10.65
N HIS A 101 -19.60 2.97 10.65
CA HIS A 101 -19.10 2.01 11.62
C HIS A 101 -17.57 1.96 11.65
N TYR A 102 -16.94 1.71 10.49
CA TYR A 102 -15.48 1.61 10.40
C TYR A 102 -14.78 2.95 10.62
N GLU A 103 -15.39 4.07 10.24
CA GLU A 103 -14.86 5.41 10.48
C GLU A 103 -14.77 5.69 11.98
N LYS A 104 -15.82 5.33 12.75
CA LYS A 104 -15.83 5.42 14.21
C LYS A 104 -14.74 4.54 14.84
N LEU A 105 -14.63 3.28 14.41
CA LEU A 105 -13.60 2.36 14.90
C LEU A 105 -12.20 2.90 14.62
N PHE A 106 -11.94 3.34 13.38
CA PHE A 106 -10.65 3.86 12.95
C PHE A 106 -10.22 5.12 13.72
N ILE A 107 -11.10 6.12 13.82
CA ILE A 107 -10.81 7.39 14.50
C ILE A 107 -10.49 7.15 15.99
N ASN A 108 -11.15 6.17 16.62
CA ASN A 108 -10.94 5.86 18.03
C ASN A 108 -9.59 5.19 18.33
N LEU A 109 -8.85 4.71 17.32
CA LEU A 109 -7.49 4.18 17.51
C LEU A 109 -6.43 5.27 17.70
N PHE A 110 -6.73 6.53 17.36
CA PHE A 110 -5.74 7.62 17.42
C PHE A 110 -5.67 8.25 18.81
N LYS A 111 -4.46 8.39 19.34
CA LYS A 111 -4.18 9.22 20.54
C LYS A 111 -4.62 10.67 20.33
N TYR A 112 -4.40 11.19 19.13
CA TYR A 112 -4.84 12.52 18.71
C TYR A 112 -5.85 12.38 17.57
N LYS A 113 -7.13 12.30 17.91
CA LYS A 113 -8.22 12.02 16.97
C LYS A 113 -8.21 13.00 15.79
N PRO A 114 -8.20 12.52 14.53
CA PRO A 114 -8.36 13.39 13.37
C PRO A 114 -9.82 13.86 13.23
N LYS A 115 -10.04 14.90 12.40
CA LYS A 115 -11.39 15.39 12.08
C LYS A 115 -12.21 14.37 11.30
N ASP A 116 -11.58 13.69 10.35
CA ASP A 116 -12.12 12.54 9.63
C ASP A 116 -10.99 11.53 9.34
N TRP A 117 -11.37 10.35 8.84
CA TRP A 117 -10.44 9.27 8.58
C TRP A 117 -9.39 9.55 7.49
N ARG A 118 -9.60 10.52 6.58
CA ARG A 118 -8.67 10.88 5.48
C ARG A 118 -7.59 11.87 5.92
N HIS A 119 -7.82 12.58 7.04
CA HIS A 119 -6.89 13.60 7.54
C HIS A 119 -5.58 13.04 8.08
N LYS A 120 -5.51 11.76 8.45
CA LYS A 120 -4.27 11.12 8.93
C LYS A 120 -4.10 9.74 8.31
N HIS A 121 -2.87 9.43 7.90
CA HIS A 121 -2.52 8.05 7.57
C HIS A 121 -2.67 7.15 8.81
N TRP A 122 -3.08 5.90 8.60
CA TRP A 122 -3.29 4.91 9.66
C TRP A 122 -2.03 4.66 10.50
N TYR A 123 -0.82 4.86 9.95
CA TYR A 123 0.45 4.76 10.68
C TYR A 123 0.80 6.00 11.54
N ASN A 124 -0.17 6.89 11.78
CA ASN A 124 -0.04 8.10 12.61
C ASN A 124 -0.80 8.03 13.93
N LEU A 125 -1.10 6.83 14.45
CA LEU A 125 -1.90 6.62 15.67
C LEU A 125 -1.43 7.47 16.86
N ASP A 126 -0.11 7.55 17.06
CA ASP A 126 0.50 8.29 18.17
C ASP A 126 0.94 9.71 17.80
N GLN A 127 0.76 10.12 16.55
CA GLN A 127 1.32 11.36 16.02
C GLN A 127 0.30 12.49 16.09
N ARG A 128 0.72 13.64 16.61
CA ARG A 128 -0.13 14.84 16.67
C ARG A 128 -0.47 15.35 15.27
N LYS A 129 0.52 15.40 14.38
CA LYS A 129 0.38 15.87 12.99
C LYS A 129 0.45 14.70 11.99
N LYS A 130 -0.17 14.88 10.82
CA LYS A 130 -0.03 13.94 9.69
C LYS A 130 1.46 13.83 9.32
N THR A 131 1.95 12.60 9.14
CA THR A 131 3.33 12.34 8.70
C THR A 131 3.35 11.76 7.28
N SER A 132 4.52 11.45 6.76
CA SER A 132 4.75 10.93 5.40
C SER A 132 5.53 9.61 5.44
N ILE A 133 5.62 8.89 4.32
CA ILE A 133 6.43 7.66 4.19
C ILE A 133 7.89 7.87 4.62
N PRO A 134 8.61 8.95 4.23
CA PRO A 134 9.95 9.23 4.75
C PRO A 134 10.03 9.29 6.28
N LYS A 135 9.03 9.92 6.91
CA LYS A 135 8.95 9.99 8.37
C LYS A 135 8.62 8.64 8.99
N LEU A 136 7.85 7.79 8.31
CA LEU A 136 7.64 6.41 8.72
C LEU A 136 8.95 5.63 8.67
N MET A 137 9.68 5.69 7.55
CA MET A 137 10.97 5.01 7.39
C MET A 137 11.99 5.43 8.45
N LYS A 138 12.10 6.74 8.74
CA LYS A 138 12.96 7.24 9.82
C LYS A 138 12.60 6.64 11.19
N ARG A 139 11.32 6.43 11.49
CA ARG A 139 10.86 5.79 12.74
C ARG A 139 11.11 4.28 12.78
N LEU A 140 11.26 3.66 11.62
CA LEU A 140 11.59 2.25 11.46
C LEU A 140 13.10 2.02 11.32
N GLU A 141 13.91 3.09 11.44
CA GLU A 141 15.37 3.05 11.29
C GLU A 141 15.82 2.49 9.92
N ILE A 142 14.98 2.69 8.89
CA ILE A 142 15.31 2.29 7.53
C ILE A 142 16.03 3.45 6.85
N ASP A 143 17.13 3.12 6.17
CA ASP A 143 17.94 4.08 5.44
C ASP A 143 17.10 4.88 4.43
N HIS A 144 17.29 6.20 4.46
CA HIS A 144 16.62 7.13 3.56
C HIS A 144 17.15 7.05 2.11
N SER A 145 18.33 6.46 1.89
CA SER A 145 18.84 6.13 0.55
C SER A 145 17.84 5.24 -0.20
N LEU A 146 17.34 4.20 0.47
CA LEU A 146 16.33 3.26 -0.03
C LEU A 146 15.01 3.96 -0.39
N TYR A 147 14.65 5.05 0.32
CA TYR A 147 13.49 5.86 -0.05
C TYR A 147 13.73 6.61 -1.36
N SER A 148 14.89 7.25 -1.53
CA SER A 148 15.20 7.95 -2.78
C SER A 148 15.27 6.98 -3.95
N GLU A 149 15.87 5.81 -3.75
CA GLU A 149 16.05 4.79 -4.78
C GLU A 149 14.73 4.12 -5.16
N VAL A 150 13.88 3.74 -4.21
CA VAL A 150 12.60 3.10 -4.52
C VAL A 150 11.54 4.15 -4.88
N TYR A 151 11.42 5.21 -4.09
CA TYR A 151 10.28 6.12 -4.23
C TYR A 151 10.51 7.21 -5.27
N LYS A 152 11.72 7.77 -5.45
CA LYS A 152 11.94 8.77 -6.52
C LYS A 152 12.12 8.10 -7.88
N LEU A 153 12.90 7.03 -7.95
CA LEU A 153 13.20 6.36 -9.22
C LEU A 153 11.93 5.72 -9.82
N TYR A 154 11.18 4.96 -9.04
CA TYR A 154 9.96 4.30 -9.55
C TYR A 154 8.71 5.19 -9.56
N SER A 155 8.67 6.36 -8.89
CA SER A 155 7.55 7.31 -9.08
C SER A 155 7.62 8.03 -10.42
N MET A 156 8.79 8.12 -11.05
CA MET A 156 8.92 8.62 -12.43
C MET A 156 8.25 7.67 -13.43
N ASP A 157 8.21 6.37 -13.14
CA ASP A 157 7.54 5.36 -13.97
C ASP A 157 6.01 5.48 -13.92
N VAL A 158 5.44 5.87 -12.78
CA VAL A 158 3.98 6.02 -12.58
C VAL A 158 3.38 7.18 -13.41
N HIS A 159 4.19 8.17 -13.80
CA HIS A 159 3.74 9.35 -14.53
C HIS A 159 4.11 9.34 -16.03
N GLY A 160 4.43 8.16 -16.60
CA GLY A 160 4.70 8.01 -18.04
C GLY A 160 6.10 8.46 -18.50
N ALA A 161 6.90 9.05 -17.61
CA ALA A 161 8.31 9.36 -17.87
C ALA A 161 9.18 8.09 -17.92
N GLY A 162 8.73 6.99 -17.30
CA GLY A 162 9.36 5.66 -17.40
C GLY A 162 9.49 5.17 -18.84
N LEU A 163 8.44 5.33 -19.65
CA LEU A 163 8.45 4.95 -21.07
C LEU A 163 9.54 5.69 -21.87
N LEU A 164 9.71 6.99 -21.63
CA LEU A 164 10.71 7.82 -22.30
C LEU A 164 12.13 7.46 -21.85
N ASN A 165 12.33 7.19 -20.56
CA ASN A 165 13.62 6.78 -20.02
C ASN A 165 14.00 5.37 -20.46
N TYR A 166 13.05 4.43 -20.48
CA TYR A 166 13.24 3.08 -20.98
C TYR A 166 13.62 3.08 -22.46
N THR A 167 12.90 3.86 -23.28
CA THR A 167 13.24 4.04 -24.69
C THR A 167 14.62 4.65 -24.86
N ALA A 168 14.98 5.66 -24.05
CA ALA A 168 16.31 6.25 -24.04
C ALA A 168 17.42 5.23 -23.65
N ALA A 169 17.16 4.38 -22.65
CA ALA A 169 18.07 3.32 -22.24
C ALA A 169 18.31 2.29 -23.35
N LEU A 170 17.24 1.84 -24.03
CA LEU A 170 17.33 0.88 -25.14
C LEU A 170 18.17 1.39 -26.30
N VAL A 171 18.14 2.69 -26.57
CA VAL A 171 18.94 3.31 -27.64
C VAL A 171 20.31 3.80 -27.18
N GLY A 172 20.77 3.35 -26.00
CA GLY A 172 22.10 3.65 -25.46
C GLY A 172 22.31 5.10 -25.03
N LYS A 173 21.23 5.88 -24.86
CA LYS A 173 21.30 7.22 -24.28
C LYS A 173 21.31 7.13 -22.76
N ASN A 174 22.01 8.06 -22.12
CA ASN A 174 22.11 8.14 -20.68
C ASN A 174 20.72 8.47 -20.09
N SER A 175 19.96 7.42 -19.78
CA SER A 175 18.72 7.54 -19.01
C SER A 175 19.10 7.48 -17.53
N GLY A 176 18.40 8.22 -16.68
CA GLY A 176 18.61 8.14 -15.22
C GLY A 176 18.27 6.76 -14.62
N LEU A 177 17.89 5.78 -15.44
CA LEU A 177 17.42 4.44 -15.07
C LEU A 177 18.35 3.37 -15.64
N ASN A 178 19.24 2.84 -14.79
CA ASN A 178 19.99 1.63 -15.10
C ASN A 178 19.12 0.40 -14.76
N LEU A 179 18.77 -0.39 -15.77
CA LEU A 179 17.95 -1.60 -15.63
C LEU A 179 18.52 -2.60 -14.62
N ALA A 180 19.85 -2.73 -14.56
CA ALA A 180 20.51 -3.60 -13.58
C ALA A 180 20.34 -3.09 -12.13
N THR A 181 20.31 -1.76 -11.94
CA THR A 181 20.01 -1.16 -10.64
C THR A 181 18.56 -1.42 -10.24
N MET A 182 17.61 -1.32 -11.19
CA MET A 182 16.21 -1.62 -10.92
C MET A 182 15.99 -3.08 -10.53
N ASP A 183 16.63 -4.02 -11.24
CA ASP A 183 16.53 -5.45 -10.94
C ASP A 183 17.11 -5.78 -9.55
N ASN A 184 18.29 -5.22 -9.22
CA ASN A 184 18.90 -5.42 -7.90
C ASN A 184 18.06 -4.83 -6.76
N LEU A 185 17.50 -3.63 -6.93
CA LEU A 185 16.62 -3.01 -5.94
C LEU A 185 15.35 -3.84 -5.73
N ALA A 186 14.72 -4.29 -6.82
CA ALA A 186 13.54 -5.15 -6.75
C ALA A 186 13.81 -6.44 -5.96
N LYS A 187 14.94 -7.11 -6.21
CA LYS A 187 15.35 -8.31 -5.47
C LYS A 187 15.58 -8.04 -3.99
N ILE A 188 16.25 -6.94 -3.64
CA ILE A 188 16.50 -6.56 -2.23
C ILE A 188 15.18 -6.30 -1.50
N VAL A 189 14.27 -5.54 -2.12
CA VAL A 189 12.95 -5.24 -1.56
C VAL A 189 12.15 -6.53 -1.34
N VAL A 190 12.10 -7.42 -2.34
CA VAL A 190 11.41 -8.71 -2.23
C VAL A 190 11.99 -9.54 -1.08
N ARG A 191 13.31 -9.73 -1.03
CA ARG A 191 13.98 -10.53 0.01
C ARG A 191 13.67 -10.00 1.40
N ASN A 192 13.90 -8.71 1.64
CA ASN A 192 13.67 -8.10 2.95
C ASN A 192 12.19 -8.17 3.36
N SER A 193 11.27 -8.10 2.39
CA SER A 193 9.84 -8.24 2.63
C SER A 193 9.46 -9.65 3.07
N LEU A 194 9.98 -10.68 2.40
CA LEU A 194 9.73 -12.08 2.75
C LEU A 194 10.24 -12.41 4.16
N ASP A 195 11.43 -11.92 4.51
CA ASP A 195 12.00 -12.10 5.86
C ASP A 195 11.10 -11.49 6.95
N ALA A 196 10.53 -10.32 6.71
CA ALA A 196 9.61 -9.66 7.66
C ALA A 196 8.28 -10.42 7.80
N ILE A 197 7.79 -11.01 6.71
CA ILE A 197 6.56 -11.84 6.72
C ILE A 197 6.79 -13.12 7.54
N LEU A 198 7.91 -13.80 7.32
CA LEU A 198 8.22 -15.03 8.07
C LEU A 198 8.21 -14.75 9.58
N LYS A 199 8.75 -13.61 10.00
CA LYS A 199 8.71 -13.16 11.40
C LYS A 199 7.32 -12.79 11.92
N TYR A 200 6.38 -12.42 11.04
CA TYR A 200 5.00 -12.12 11.43
C TYR A 200 4.20 -13.40 11.76
N PHE A 201 4.48 -14.48 11.03
CA PHE A 201 3.71 -15.73 11.11
C PHE A 201 4.39 -16.83 11.94
N SER A 202 5.62 -16.60 12.41
CA SER A 202 6.33 -17.45 13.38
C SER A 202 5.92 -17.15 14.80
#